data_AF-J3P6J9-F1
#
_entry.id   AF-J3P6J9-F1
#
_cell.length_a   1.000
_cell.length_b   1.000
_cell.length_c   1.000
_cell.angle_alpha   90.00
_cell.angle_beta   90.00
_cell.angle_gamma   90.00
#
_symmetry.space_group_name_H-M   'P 1'
#
loop_
_entity.id
_entity.type
_entity.pdbx_description
1 polymer ?
#
loop_
_entity_poly.entity_id
_entity_poly.type
_entity_poly.pdbx_seq_one_letter_code
_entity_poly.pdbx_strand_id
1 'polypeptide(L)'
;MVGRPEFAPARHYIKSWLGKRLFQSRQPRPFIYTTFQASLFVFLLPASHLHYSTSACLQPTSRLQSTTSRRQLVPISPLSTMASLGGYENRHKVAVIGSGNWGSTVAKIVAENTLEHPEVFEKDVQMWVYEEKVVISQDSPYYDASTGDQPQKLTEVINTHHENVKYLPDVKLPANVVANPSLVDTVAGASILVFNLPHEFLGNVCKQIKGQILPFARGISCIKGVDVSEDGINLFSEVIGESLGIYCGALSGANVASQIALEQAVCETTIAYDPPPMDNSRAATPRDRSPVDITVPDFKITAADSEGNGDRGRKTKTKLTPVPASYPPLDHETLQVLFDRPYFSVSMVYDVAGVSISGALKNIVALAAGFVDGKGWGSNVQAAVIRVGLAEMLKFGLEFFGKSLNPLTILLESAGVADVITSCNSGRNFRCASMAVNRGVSVAEIEEKELNGQKLQGTSTAKEVNNFLKARSREGDYPLFTTVNDILEGRANVDDLPALVIRQKHMIKKEGKK
;
A
#
# COMPACT_ATOMS: atom_id res chain seq x y z
N MET A 1 -63.49 -6.60 -30.14
CA MET A 1 -62.01 -6.46 -30.13
C MET A 1 -61.58 -6.06 -28.75
N VAL A 2 -60.51 -6.67 -28.28
CA VAL A 2 -60.21 -7.00 -26.88
C VAL A 2 -59.88 -5.76 -26.03
N GLY A 3 -60.48 -5.71 -24.84
CA GLY A 3 -60.35 -4.64 -23.86
C GLY A 3 -59.03 -4.68 -23.07
N ARG A 4 -58.58 -3.49 -22.68
CA ARG A 4 -57.51 -3.27 -21.70
C ARG A 4 -58.07 -3.43 -20.27
N PRO A 5 -57.28 -3.90 -19.30
CA PRO A 5 -57.51 -3.55 -17.92
C PRO A 5 -56.42 -2.58 -17.41
N GLU A 6 -56.88 -1.44 -16.91
CA GLU A 6 -56.21 -0.65 -15.87
C GLU A 6 -56.29 -1.41 -14.54
N PHE A 7 -55.24 -1.35 -13.71
CA PHE A 7 -55.39 -1.43 -12.25
C PHE A 7 -54.30 -0.63 -11.55
N ALA A 8 -54.75 0.19 -10.59
CA ALA A 8 -54.00 1.09 -9.71
C ALA A 8 -53.44 0.34 -8.47
N PRO A 9 -52.65 0.99 -7.59
CA PRO A 9 -51.65 0.36 -6.72
C PRO A 9 -52.19 -0.05 -5.34
N ALA A 10 -51.59 -1.08 -4.73
CA ALA A 10 -51.90 -1.51 -3.37
C ALA A 10 -50.77 -1.16 -2.39
N ARG A 11 -51.05 -0.20 -1.49
CA ARG A 11 -50.37 -0.01 -0.20
C ARG A 11 -51.24 -0.61 0.92
N HIS A 12 -50.56 -1.17 1.91
CA HIS A 12 -50.97 -1.38 3.31
C HIS A 12 -52.06 -2.43 3.62
N TYR A 13 -51.65 -3.50 4.33
CA TYR A 13 -52.35 -3.97 5.53
C TYR A 13 -51.34 -4.50 6.56
N ILE A 14 -51.41 -3.91 7.76
CA ILE A 14 -50.66 -4.21 8.97
C ILE A 14 -51.63 -4.89 9.96
N LYS A 15 -51.07 -5.78 10.80
CA LYS A 15 -51.58 -6.38 12.06
C LYS A 15 -52.61 -7.52 11.95
N SER A 16 -52.19 -8.74 12.31
CA SER A 16 -52.43 -9.27 13.67
C SER A 16 -51.71 -10.61 13.89
N TRP A 17 -50.76 -10.65 14.83
CA TRP A 17 -50.57 -11.80 15.72
C TRP A 17 -49.69 -11.38 16.90
N LEU A 18 -50.34 -11.04 18.00
CA LEU A 18 -49.71 -10.74 19.29
C LEU A 18 -50.61 -11.34 20.35
N GLY A 19 -50.08 -12.29 21.13
CA GLY A 19 -50.69 -12.63 22.41
C GLY A 19 -50.31 -13.98 23.01
N LYS A 20 -49.23 -13.94 23.80
CA LYS A 20 -49.05 -14.58 25.12
C LYS A 20 -48.30 -15.92 25.18
N ARG A 21 -47.04 -15.85 25.63
CA ARG A 21 -46.55 -16.48 26.86
C ARG A 21 -45.28 -15.80 27.40
N LEU A 22 -45.54 -14.92 28.38
CA LEU A 22 -44.81 -14.60 29.62
C LEU A 22 -43.28 -14.83 29.74
N PHE A 23 -42.57 -13.70 29.84
CA PHE A 23 -41.54 -13.31 30.83
C PHE A 23 -40.77 -14.40 31.59
N GLN A 24 -39.45 -14.47 31.33
CA GLN A 24 -38.43 -14.55 32.37
C GLN A 24 -37.14 -13.86 31.89
N SER A 25 -36.63 -12.96 32.72
CA SER A 25 -35.45 -12.13 32.50
C SER A 25 -34.15 -12.95 32.47
N ARG A 26 -33.28 -12.71 31.49
CA ARG A 26 -31.86 -13.09 31.56
C ARG A 26 -30.96 -12.01 31.00
N GLN A 27 -30.15 -11.46 31.91
CA GLN A 27 -28.96 -10.64 31.70
C GLN A 27 -27.89 -11.38 30.86
N PRO A 28 -26.97 -10.67 30.19
CA PRO A 28 -25.91 -11.28 29.40
C PRO A 28 -24.84 -11.92 30.29
N ARG A 29 -24.35 -13.11 29.92
CA ARG A 29 -23.28 -13.83 30.64
C ARG A 29 -21.89 -13.55 30.02
N PRO A 30 -20.82 -13.52 30.84
CA PRO A 30 -19.45 -13.27 30.41
C PRO A 30 -18.77 -14.51 29.81
N PHE A 31 -17.74 -14.25 29.01
CA PHE A 31 -16.79 -15.22 28.48
C PHE A 31 -16.06 -15.97 29.61
N ILE A 32 -16.06 -17.31 29.55
CA ILE A 32 -15.32 -18.20 30.44
C ILE A 32 -14.13 -18.78 29.68
N TYR A 33 -12.92 -18.58 30.22
CA TYR A 33 -11.70 -19.29 29.86
C TYR A 33 -11.87 -20.79 30.07
N THR A 34 -11.57 -21.61 29.06
CA THR A 34 -11.38 -23.06 29.22
C THR A 34 -9.93 -23.43 28.91
N THR A 35 -9.18 -23.70 29.96
CA THR A 35 -7.89 -24.40 29.93
C THR A 35 -8.14 -25.89 29.67
N PHE A 36 -7.51 -26.46 28.64
CA PHE A 36 -7.42 -27.91 28.43
C PHE A 36 -6.08 -28.43 28.96
N GLN A 37 -6.14 -29.42 29.84
CA GLN A 37 -5.01 -30.16 30.42
C GLN A 37 -4.27 -30.99 29.36
N ALA A 38 -2.94 -31.02 29.43
CA ALA A 38 -2.11 -32.06 28.83
C ALA A 38 -1.63 -33.02 29.92
N SER A 39 -1.97 -34.30 29.76
CA SER A 39 -1.61 -35.42 30.63
C SER A 39 -0.14 -35.80 30.48
N LEU A 40 0.53 -35.99 31.63
CA LEU A 40 1.89 -36.50 31.75
C LEU A 40 1.85 -38.05 31.77
N PHE A 41 2.43 -38.70 30.77
CA PHE A 41 2.69 -40.16 30.80
C PHE A 41 4.03 -40.41 31.47
N VAL A 42 3.99 -41.11 32.61
CA VAL A 42 5.16 -41.64 33.33
C VAL A 42 5.32 -43.10 32.94
N PHE A 43 6.50 -43.48 32.44
CA PHE A 43 6.96 -44.87 32.40
C PHE A 43 8.14 -45.04 33.38
N LEU A 44 8.10 -46.16 34.10
CA LEU A 44 8.87 -46.50 35.29
C LEU A 44 10.04 -47.46 34.96
N LEU A 45 11.14 -47.25 35.69
CA LEU A 45 12.21 -48.20 36.14
C LEU A 45 13.45 -48.43 35.25
N PRO A 46 14.61 -48.86 35.83
CA PRO A 46 15.08 -48.78 37.24
C PRO A 46 16.51 -48.24 37.43
N ALA A 47 16.83 -47.97 38.70
CA ALA A 47 18.10 -47.46 39.22
C ALA A 47 19.24 -48.49 39.26
N SER A 48 20.49 -48.01 39.28
CA SER A 48 21.68 -48.74 39.78
C SER A 48 22.69 -47.75 40.37
N HIS A 49 23.20 -48.13 41.55
CA HIS A 49 24.12 -47.42 42.44
C HIS A 49 25.53 -47.13 41.86
N LEU A 50 26.18 -46.07 42.35
CA LEU A 50 27.48 -46.04 43.09
C LEU A 50 27.92 -44.55 43.26
N HIS A 51 27.93 -43.93 44.45
CA HIS A 51 28.86 -43.99 45.60
C HIS A 51 30.00 -42.95 45.59
N TYR A 52 30.12 -42.23 46.73
CA TYR A 52 31.27 -41.46 47.28
C TYR A 52 31.61 -40.10 46.62
N SER A 53 32.02 -39.04 47.31
CA SER A 53 32.26 -38.75 48.73
C SER A 53 32.29 -37.22 48.95
N THR A 54 32.15 -36.85 50.21
CA THR A 54 32.04 -35.54 50.86
C THR A 54 33.27 -34.61 50.84
N SER A 55 33.01 -33.36 51.26
CA SER A 55 33.88 -32.39 51.98
C SER A 55 34.45 -31.24 51.11
N ALA A 56 34.51 -29.97 51.53
CA ALA A 56 34.11 -29.28 52.76
C ALA A 56 34.08 -27.76 52.52
N CYS A 57 33.26 -27.09 53.34
CA CYS A 57 33.35 -25.74 53.94
C CYS A 57 34.33 -24.71 53.34
N LEU A 58 33.83 -23.48 53.07
CA LEU A 58 34.17 -22.24 53.80
C LEU A 58 33.53 -21.03 53.11
N GLN A 59 32.79 -20.21 53.87
CA GLN A 59 32.53 -18.81 53.51
C GLN A 59 33.81 -18.00 53.73
N PRO A 60 34.00 -16.90 52.98
CA PRO A 60 33.89 -15.62 53.67
C PRO A 60 33.21 -14.51 52.86
N THR A 61 32.66 -13.59 53.64
CA THR A 61 32.20 -12.23 53.35
C THR A 61 33.09 -11.43 52.38
N SER A 62 32.47 -10.73 51.41
CA SER A 62 32.79 -9.33 51.09
C SER A 62 31.74 -8.73 50.14
N ARG A 63 31.42 -7.46 50.36
CA ARG A 63 30.56 -6.63 49.51
C ARG A 63 31.11 -6.57 48.09
N LEU A 64 30.27 -6.81 47.10
CA LEU A 64 30.46 -6.34 45.73
C LEU A 64 29.21 -5.57 45.29
N GLN A 65 29.46 -4.34 44.88
CA GLN A 65 28.50 -3.38 44.37
C GLN A 65 27.77 -3.95 43.16
N SER A 66 26.44 -3.85 43.13
CA SER A 66 25.67 -4.17 41.93
C SER A 66 25.86 -3.06 40.89
N THR A 67 26.67 -3.33 39.86
CA THR A 67 26.62 -2.55 38.63
C THR A 67 25.43 -3.03 37.81
N THR A 68 24.27 -2.42 38.04
CA THR A 68 23.15 -2.43 37.10
C THR A 68 23.56 -1.56 35.89
N SER A 69 23.94 -2.21 34.79
CA SER A 69 24.07 -1.53 33.50
C SER A 69 22.66 -1.17 33.01
N ARG A 70 22.21 0.01 33.44
CA ARG A 70 21.06 0.70 32.88
C ARG A 70 21.51 1.17 31.49
N ARG A 71 20.99 0.57 30.41
CA ARG A 71 21.12 1.15 29.07
C ARG A 71 20.54 2.57 29.13
N GLN A 72 21.42 3.57 29.17
CA GLN A 72 21.03 4.95 28.95
C GLN A 72 20.54 5.04 27.51
N LEU A 73 19.27 5.43 27.36
CA LEU A 73 18.79 6.04 26.13
C LEU A 73 19.70 7.23 25.86
N VAL A 74 20.46 7.16 24.77
CA VAL A 74 21.23 8.29 24.26
C VAL A 74 20.18 9.35 23.87
N PRO A 75 20.19 10.55 24.47
CA PRO A 75 19.32 11.61 23.99
C PRO A 75 19.76 11.93 22.55
N ILE A 76 18.81 11.87 21.63
CA ILE A 76 18.97 12.47 20.30
C ILE A 76 19.29 13.93 20.56
N SER A 77 20.53 14.32 20.30
CA SER A 77 20.98 15.70 20.36
C SER A 77 20.05 16.56 19.50
N PRO A 78 19.58 17.73 19.96
CA PRO A 78 18.83 18.63 19.11
C PRO A 78 19.72 18.96 17.91
N LEU A 79 19.13 18.80 16.72
CA LEU A 79 19.72 19.12 15.44
C LEU A 79 20.46 20.45 15.57
N SER A 80 21.74 20.49 15.21
CA SER A 80 22.45 21.74 15.06
C SER A 80 21.68 22.58 14.05
N THR A 81 20.99 23.60 14.54
CA THR A 81 20.38 24.63 13.72
C THR A 81 21.50 25.29 12.94
N MET A 82 21.79 24.81 11.74
CA MET A 82 22.35 25.70 10.72
C MET A 82 21.23 26.68 10.39
N ALA A 83 21.16 27.72 11.21
CA ALA A 83 20.41 28.92 10.92
C ALA A 83 21.00 29.52 9.64
N SER A 84 20.39 29.19 8.50
CA SER A 84 20.38 30.10 7.37
C SER A 84 19.74 31.39 7.86
N LEU A 85 20.51 32.47 7.87
CA LEU A 85 20.09 33.84 8.20
C LEU A 85 19.13 34.46 7.16
N GLY A 86 18.36 33.64 6.45
CA GLY A 86 17.30 34.03 5.54
C GLY A 86 16.34 32.86 5.34
N GLY A 87 15.12 32.97 5.83
CA GLY A 87 14.04 32.03 5.48
C GLY A 87 13.68 32.18 4.00
N TYR A 88 13.08 31.15 3.42
CA TYR A 88 12.55 31.22 2.06
C TYR A 88 11.39 32.21 1.98
N GLU A 89 11.28 32.96 0.88
CA GLU A 89 10.22 33.96 0.69
C GLU A 89 8.84 33.31 0.50
N ASN A 90 8.81 32.15 -0.16
CA ASN A 90 7.61 31.40 -0.47
C ASN A 90 7.57 30.09 0.31
N ARG A 91 6.36 29.53 0.40
CA ARG A 91 6.11 28.23 1.01
C ARG A 91 5.40 27.29 0.05
N HIS A 92 5.56 26.00 0.27
CA HIS A 92 4.94 24.99 -0.57
C HIS A 92 3.45 24.87 -0.26
N LYS A 93 2.62 25.23 -1.23
CA LYS A 93 1.21 24.82 -1.27
C LYS A 93 1.09 23.37 -1.74
N VAL A 94 0.27 22.58 -1.04
CA VAL A 94 0.07 21.15 -1.28
C VAL A 94 -1.36 20.88 -1.75
N ALA A 95 -1.49 20.10 -2.81
CA ALA A 95 -2.77 19.62 -3.32
C ALA A 95 -2.80 18.10 -3.36
N VAL A 96 -3.81 17.49 -2.74
CA VAL A 96 -4.10 16.06 -2.81
C VAL A 96 -5.17 15.82 -3.87
N ILE A 97 -4.80 15.14 -4.94
CA ILE A 97 -5.66 14.80 -6.06
C ILE A 97 -6.28 13.42 -5.80
N GLY A 98 -7.42 13.43 -5.14
CA GLY A 98 -8.25 12.27 -4.85
C GLY A 98 -8.69 12.19 -3.39
N SER A 99 -9.95 11.81 -3.20
CA SER A 99 -10.66 11.86 -1.90
C SER A 99 -11.22 10.52 -1.46
N GLY A 100 -10.70 9.42 -2.00
CA GLY A 100 -11.06 8.08 -1.54
C GLY A 100 -10.54 7.82 -0.12
N ASN A 101 -10.65 6.57 0.33
CA ASN A 101 -10.22 6.17 1.68
C ASN A 101 -8.76 6.59 1.95
N TRP A 102 -7.82 6.14 1.11
CA TRP A 102 -6.41 6.52 1.24
C TRP A 102 -6.14 8.01 0.91
N GLY A 103 -6.94 8.64 0.05
CA GLY A 103 -6.75 10.05 -0.32
C GLY A 103 -7.04 10.97 0.86
N SER A 104 -8.10 10.65 1.59
CA SER A 104 -8.48 11.34 2.84
C SER A 104 -7.46 11.10 3.95
N THR A 105 -6.92 9.87 4.09
CA THR A 105 -5.86 9.56 5.05
C THR A 105 -4.58 10.34 4.77
N VAL A 106 -4.16 10.39 3.50
CA VAL A 106 -2.96 11.14 3.11
C VAL A 106 -3.18 12.64 3.29
N ALA A 107 -4.37 13.17 2.98
CA ALA A 107 -4.71 14.56 3.25
C ALA A 107 -4.63 14.90 4.75
N LYS A 108 -5.07 14.00 5.63
CA LYS A 108 -4.92 14.15 7.09
C LYS A 108 -3.44 14.24 7.50
N ILE A 109 -2.62 13.29 7.08
CA ILE A 109 -1.18 13.24 7.39
C ILE A 109 -0.49 14.54 6.92
N VAL A 110 -0.70 14.89 5.65
CA VAL A 110 -0.11 16.09 5.05
C VAL A 110 -0.56 17.35 5.80
N ALA A 111 -1.85 17.46 6.13
CA ALA A 111 -2.39 18.63 6.82
C ALA A 111 -1.91 18.78 8.26
N GLU A 112 -1.63 17.68 8.97
CA GLU A 112 -0.97 17.74 10.28
C GLU A 112 0.45 18.31 10.15
N ASN A 113 1.23 17.84 9.19
CA ASN A 113 2.60 18.29 8.99
C ASN A 113 2.68 19.72 8.45
N THR A 114 1.74 20.17 7.61
CA THR A 114 1.72 21.58 7.19
C THR A 114 1.40 22.55 8.33
N LEU A 115 0.69 22.10 9.38
CA LEU A 115 0.49 22.88 10.60
C LEU A 115 1.74 22.92 11.49
N GLU A 116 2.47 21.80 11.57
CA GLU A 116 3.68 21.68 12.39
C GLU A 116 4.90 22.38 11.76
N HIS A 117 4.90 22.56 10.43
CA HIS A 117 6.02 23.13 9.66
C HIS A 117 5.62 24.38 8.83
N PRO A 118 5.12 25.44 9.49
CA PRO A 118 4.67 26.65 8.82
C PRO A 118 5.84 27.43 8.21
N GLU A 119 7.10 27.05 8.40
CA GLU A 119 8.27 27.65 7.74
C GLU A 119 8.50 27.09 6.32
N VAL A 120 7.98 25.89 6.04
CA VAL A 120 8.14 25.19 4.75
C VAL A 120 6.86 25.17 3.93
N PHE A 121 5.70 24.97 4.58
CA PHE A 121 4.42 24.72 3.90
C PHE A 121 3.39 25.81 4.16
N GLU A 122 2.52 26.04 3.17
CA GLU A 122 1.28 26.76 3.43
C GLU A 122 0.36 25.92 4.32
N LYS A 123 -0.40 26.59 5.19
CA LYS A 123 -1.27 25.93 6.17
C LYS A 123 -2.29 25.01 5.51
N ASP A 124 -3.00 25.51 4.51
CA ASP A 124 -4.17 24.82 3.96
C ASP A 124 -3.78 23.78 2.92
N VAL A 125 -4.35 22.59 3.04
CA VAL A 125 -4.18 21.49 2.09
C VAL A 125 -5.44 21.35 1.26
N GLN A 126 -5.31 21.60 -0.04
CA GLN A 126 -6.43 21.42 -0.96
C GLN A 126 -6.61 19.93 -1.27
N MET A 127 -7.80 19.38 -1.06
CA MET A 127 -8.14 18.00 -1.43
C MET A 127 -9.20 18.02 -2.51
N TRP A 128 -8.87 17.54 -3.70
CA TRP A 128 -9.85 17.41 -4.77
C TRP A 128 -10.81 16.27 -4.45
N VAL A 129 -12.10 16.61 -4.41
CA VAL A 129 -13.21 15.69 -4.19
C VAL A 129 -14.06 15.67 -5.45
N TYR A 130 -14.21 14.52 -6.10
CA TYR A 130 -15.20 14.38 -7.15
C TYR A 130 -16.58 14.60 -6.54
N GLU A 131 -17.32 15.60 -7.01
CA GLU A 131 -18.53 16.04 -6.34
C GLU A 131 -19.62 14.96 -6.44
N GLU A 132 -20.13 14.58 -5.27
CA GLU A 132 -21.19 13.60 -5.12
C GLU A 132 -22.23 14.12 -4.14
N LYS A 133 -23.46 13.63 -4.27
CA LYS A 133 -24.50 13.90 -3.29
C LYS A 133 -24.59 12.73 -2.33
N VAL A 134 -24.49 13.00 -1.04
CA VAL A 134 -24.59 12.01 0.05
C VAL A 134 -25.79 12.31 0.93
N VAL A 135 -26.43 11.25 1.42
CA VAL A 135 -27.47 11.35 2.46
C VAL A 135 -26.84 10.92 3.77
N ILE A 136 -26.94 11.75 4.79
CA ILE A 136 -26.43 11.45 6.13
C ILE A 136 -27.45 10.55 6.82
N SER A 137 -27.04 9.32 7.17
CA SER A 137 -27.92 8.37 7.87
C SER A 137 -28.34 8.91 9.23
N GLN A 138 -29.54 8.53 9.70
CA GLN A 138 -30.02 8.83 11.06
C GLN A 138 -29.09 8.31 12.17
N ASP A 139 -28.30 7.29 11.87
CA ASP A 139 -27.31 6.73 12.80
C ASP A 139 -26.00 7.55 12.86
N SER A 140 -25.81 8.51 11.95
CA SER A 140 -24.61 9.35 11.92
C SER A 140 -24.68 10.47 12.97
N PRO A 141 -23.55 10.82 13.63
CA PRO A 141 -23.50 11.95 14.54
C PRO A 141 -23.77 13.32 13.88
N TYR A 142 -23.78 13.37 12.54
CA TYR A 142 -24.03 14.59 11.76
C TYR A 142 -25.45 14.67 11.20
N TYR A 143 -26.34 13.73 11.56
CA TYR A 143 -27.72 13.78 11.10
C TYR A 143 -28.43 15.04 11.62
N ASP A 144 -29.04 15.79 10.70
CA ASP A 144 -29.89 16.93 11.02
C ASP A 144 -31.32 16.65 10.53
N ALA A 145 -32.27 16.59 11.48
CA ALA A 145 -33.68 16.39 11.20
C ALA A 145 -34.28 17.46 10.26
N SER A 146 -33.68 18.65 10.18
CA SER A 146 -34.09 19.72 9.27
C SER A 146 -33.78 19.39 7.80
N THR A 147 -32.68 18.69 7.57
CA THR A 147 -32.27 18.22 6.23
C THR A 147 -32.82 16.83 5.93
N GLY A 148 -33.02 15.99 6.94
CA GLY A 148 -33.58 14.63 6.79
C GLY A 148 -32.81 13.81 5.76
N ASP A 149 -33.53 13.20 4.81
CA ASP A 149 -32.94 12.39 3.74
C ASP A 149 -32.51 13.22 2.51
N GLN A 150 -32.43 14.55 2.63
CA GLN A 150 -32.04 15.40 1.49
C GLN A 150 -30.56 15.18 1.12
N PRO A 151 -30.25 14.93 -0.16
CA PRO A 151 -28.86 14.76 -0.59
C PRO A 151 -28.06 16.07 -0.48
N GLN A 152 -26.95 16.03 0.26
CA GLN A 152 -26.02 17.14 0.48
C GLN A 152 -24.74 16.95 -0.36
N LYS A 153 -24.06 18.03 -0.74
CA LYS A 153 -22.77 17.91 -1.44
C LYS A 153 -21.71 17.36 -0.51
N LEU A 154 -20.96 16.37 -0.98
CA LEU A 154 -19.92 15.73 -0.18
C LEU A 154 -18.82 16.73 0.23
N THR A 155 -18.48 17.69 -0.63
CA THR A 155 -17.51 18.75 -0.30
C THR A 155 -17.98 19.64 0.85
N GLU A 156 -19.25 20.04 0.85
CA GLU A 156 -19.86 20.85 1.92
C GLU A 156 -19.90 20.06 3.24
N VAL A 157 -20.25 18.78 3.19
CA VAL A 157 -20.23 17.87 4.37
C VAL A 157 -18.82 17.75 4.94
N ILE A 158 -17.81 17.51 4.09
CA ILE A 158 -16.41 17.40 4.54
C ILE A 158 -15.93 18.72 5.14
N ASN A 159 -16.18 19.86 4.50
CA ASN A 159 -15.72 21.15 5.01
C ASN A 159 -16.44 21.58 6.29
N THR A 160 -17.68 21.12 6.51
CA THR A 160 -18.46 21.46 7.71
C THR A 160 -18.12 20.56 8.90
N HIS A 161 -18.03 19.25 8.66
CA HIS A 161 -17.86 18.27 9.73
C HIS A 161 -16.42 17.79 9.88
N HIS A 162 -15.53 18.17 8.95
CA HIS A 162 -14.16 17.68 8.84
C HIS A 162 -14.10 16.15 8.88
N GLU A 163 -14.98 15.50 8.12
CA GLU A 163 -15.02 14.04 7.99
C GLU A 163 -15.51 13.65 6.61
N ASN A 164 -14.82 12.69 5.99
CA ASN A 164 -15.27 12.08 4.74
C ASN A 164 -16.19 10.90 5.06
N VAL A 165 -17.45 11.22 5.37
CA VAL A 165 -18.48 10.27 5.83
C VAL A 165 -18.71 9.09 4.89
N LYS A 166 -18.33 9.21 3.61
CA LYS A 166 -18.50 8.16 2.60
C LYS A 166 -17.30 7.24 2.50
N TYR A 167 -16.09 7.81 2.46
CA TYR A 167 -14.88 7.06 2.10
C TYR A 167 -13.94 6.78 3.28
N LEU A 168 -14.05 7.57 4.34
CA LEU A 168 -13.27 7.43 5.58
C LEU A 168 -14.15 7.84 6.79
N PRO A 169 -15.23 7.10 7.07
CA PRO A 169 -16.10 7.39 8.21
C PRO A 169 -15.36 7.25 9.54
N ASP A 170 -15.85 7.95 10.56
CA ASP A 170 -15.35 7.93 11.95
C ASP A 170 -13.94 8.51 12.13
N VAL A 171 -13.37 9.15 11.11
CA VAL A 171 -12.06 9.81 11.18
C VAL A 171 -12.22 11.30 10.98
N LYS A 172 -11.77 12.07 11.97
CA LYS A 172 -11.67 13.53 11.86
C LYS A 172 -10.45 13.93 11.03
N LEU A 173 -10.71 14.72 10.00
CA LEU A 173 -9.71 15.43 9.23
C LEU A 173 -9.32 16.72 9.96
N PRO A 174 -8.06 17.19 9.83
CA PRO A 174 -7.66 18.50 10.32
C PRO A 174 -8.47 19.63 9.66
N ALA A 175 -8.73 20.71 10.40
CA ALA A 175 -9.57 21.81 9.93
C ALA A 175 -8.98 22.60 8.73
N ASN A 176 -7.68 22.43 8.47
CA ASN A 176 -6.97 22.98 7.32
C ASN A 176 -6.99 22.08 6.08
N VAL A 177 -7.71 20.95 6.11
CA VAL A 177 -8.06 20.21 4.89
C VAL A 177 -9.27 20.89 4.25
N VAL A 178 -9.11 21.36 3.02
CA VAL A 178 -10.18 22.02 2.26
C VAL A 178 -10.63 21.11 1.12
N ALA A 179 -11.83 20.56 1.23
CA ALA A 179 -12.46 19.77 0.19
C ALA A 179 -12.94 20.67 -0.95
N ASN A 180 -12.43 20.42 -2.16
CA ASN A 180 -12.67 21.28 -3.31
C ASN A 180 -13.23 20.46 -4.49
N PRO A 181 -14.41 20.81 -5.05
CA PRO A 181 -14.98 20.08 -6.17
C PRO A 181 -14.29 20.39 -7.51
N SER A 182 -13.62 21.54 -7.61
CA SER A 182 -12.93 21.97 -8.82
C SER A 182 -11.51 21.46 -8.83
N LEU A 183 -11.23 20.51 -9.73
CA LEU A 183 -9.89 19.96 -9.90
C LEU A 183 -8.85 21.05 -10.28
N VAL A 184 -9.24 21.98 -11.16
CA VAL A 184 -8.36 23.09 -11.59
C VAL A 184 -8.07 24.04 -10.44
N ASP A 185 -9.07 24.36 -9.62
CA ASP A 185 -8.89 25.24 -8.46
C ASP A 185 -8.03 24.57 -7.37
N THR A 186 -8.23 23.26 -7.15
CA THR A 186 -7.43 22.47 -6.20
C THR A 186 -5.92 22.58 -6.51
N VAL A 187 -5.55 22.46 -7.78
CA VAL A 187 -4.13 22.47 -8.19
C VAL A 187 -3.56 23.87 -8.43
N ALA A 188 -4.41 24.91 -8.40
CA ALA A 188 -3.99 26.28 -8.68
C ALA A 188 -2.96 26.76 -7.63
N GLY A 189 -1.76 27.11 -8.11
CA GLY A 189 -0.65 27.55 -7.27
C GLY A 189 -0.02 26.45 -6.40
N ALA A 190 -0.45 25.19 -6.52
CA ALA A 190 0.13 24.08 -5.78
C ALA A 190 1.51 23.72 -6.36
N SER A 191 2.51 23.67 -5.49
CA SER A 191 3.89 23.30 -5.85
C SER A 191 4.18 21.82 -5.61
N ILE A 192 3.39 21.17 -4.74
CA ILE A 192 3.43 19.72 -4.49
C ILE A 192 2.05 19.14 -4.81
N LEU A 193 2.02 18.15 -5.70
CA LEU A 193 0.82 17.46 -6.15
C LEU A 193 0.87 15.99 -5.70
N VAL A 194 -0.04 15.57 -4.83
CA VAL A 194 -0.12 14.19 -4.34
C VAL A 194 -1.25 13.47 -5.05
N PHE A 195 -0.92 12.57 -5.97
CA PHE A 195 -1.91 11.84 -6.77
C PHE A 195 -2.34 10.57 -6.04
N ASN A 196 -3.61 10.52 -5.63
CA ASN A 196 -4.17 9.35 -4.98
C ASN A 196 -5.61 9.05 -5.43
N LEU A 197 -5.73 8.49 -6.63
CA LEU A 197 -6.99 8.13 -7.25
C LEU A 197 -6.89 6.74 -7.91
N PRO A 198 -8.04 6.07 -8.19
CA PRO A 198 -8.05 4.90 -9.05
C PRO A 198 -7.41 5.21 -10.41
N HIS A 199 -6.54 4.34 -10.91
CA HIS A 199 -5.73 4.61 -12.10
C HIS A 199 -6.57 4.88 -13.37
N GLU A 200 -7.78 4.32 -13.45
CA GLU A 200 -8.71 4.52 -14.57
C GLU A 200 -9.07 6.00 -14.80
N PHE A 201 -9.04 6.83 -13.75
CA PHE A 201 -9.33 8.26 -13.85
C PHE A 201 -8.10 9.11 -14.16
N LEU A 202 -6.88 8.55 -14.06
CA LEU A 202 -5.63 9.30 -14.16
C LEU A 202 -5.51 10.05 -15.48
N GLY A 203 -5.80 9.38 -16.59
CA GLY A 203 -5.72 10.00 -17.93
C GLY A 203 -6.65 11.21 -18.08
N ASN A 204 -7.86 11.16 -17.53
CA ASN A 204 -8.80 12.28 -17.58
C ASN A 204 -8.38 13.43 -16.64
N VAL A 205 -7.91 13.10 -15.44
CA VAL A 205 -7.39 14.07 -14.48
C VAL A 205 -6.21 14.83 -15.07
N CYS A 206 -5.22 14.13 -15.61
CA CYS A 206 -4.05 14.75 -16.23
C CYS A 206 -4.43 15.65 -17.43
N LYS A 207 -5.42 15.24 -18.24
CA LYS A 207 -5.92 16.07 -19.35
C LYS A 207 -6.52 17.40 -18.87
N GLN A 208 -7.29 17.37 -17.79
CA GLN A 208 -7.98 18.57 -17.27
C GLN A 208 -7.01 19.60 -16.67
N ILE A 209 -5.97 19.16 -15.97
CA ILE A 209 -5.01 20.07 -15.30
C ILE A 209 -3.78 20.41 -16.15
N LYS A 210 -3.68 19.86 -17.36
CA LYS A 210 -2.55 20.15 -18.24
C LYS A 210 -2.49 21.65 -18.56
N GLY A 211 -1.35 22.27 -18.23
CA GLY A 211 -1.16 23.72 -18.39
C GLY A 211 -1.84 24.58 -17.33
N GLN A 212 -2.48 23.99 -16.32
CA GLN A 212 -3.14 24.69 -15.20
C GLN A 212 -2.35 24.60 -13.89
N ILE A 213 -1.23 23.86 -13.88
CA ILE A 213 -0.35 23.68 -12.72
C ILE A 213 0.85 24.62 -12.80
N LEU A 214 1.53 24.83 -11.67
CA LEU A 214 2.82 25.53 -11.68
C LEU A 214 3.83 24.75 -12.55
N PRO A 215 4.57 25.41 -13.45
CA PRO A 215 5.52 24.73 -14.34
C PRO A 215 6.66 23.99 -13.62
N PHE A 216 6.94 24.39 -12.38
CA PHE A 216 7.94 23.80 -11.49
C PHE A 216 7.33 22.90 -10.41
N ALA A 217 6.03 22.60 -10.45
CA ALA A 217 5.42 21.69 -9.49
C ALA A 217 6.11 20.31 -9.52
N ARG A 218 6.03 19.58 -8.42
CA ARG A 218 6.50 18.20 -8.29
C ARG A 218 5.35 17.31 -7.84
N GLY A 219 5.35 16.08 -8.33
CA GLY A 219 4.33 15.08 -8.02
C GLY A 219 4.84 13.99 -7.06
N ILE A 220 3.92 13.41 -6.29
CA ILE A 220 4.10 12.11 -5.63
C ILE A 220 2.88 11.26 -5.99
N SER A 221 3.11 10.11 -6.62
CA SER A 221 2.06 9.16 -6.95
C SER A 221 1.90 8.13 -5.83
N CYS A 222 0.72 8.09 -5.23
CA CYS A 222 0.27 7.02 -4.32
C CYS A 222 -0.50 5.92 -5.07
N ILE A 223 -0.57 6.00 -6.40
CA ILE A 223 -1.34 5.07 -7.24
C ILE A 223 -0.55 3.77 -7.39
N LYS A 224 -1.09 2.69 -6.85
CA LYS A 224 -0.53 1.33 -6.98
C LYS A 224 -0.96 0.72 -8.32
N GLY A 225 0.00 0.20 -9.08
CA GLY A 225 -0.20 -0.42 -10.38
C GLY A 225 0.81 0.08 -11.43
N VAL A 226 0.64 -0.39 -12.66
CA VAL A 226 1.46 -0.04 -13.82
C VAL A 226 0.54 0.18 -15.01
N ASP A 227 0.94 1.05 -15.93
CA ASP A 227 0.25 1.20 -17.21
C ASP A 227 0.87 0.23 -18.22
N VAL A 228 0.06 -0.66 -18.78
CA VAL A 228 0.53 -1.71 -19.70
C VAL A 228 -0.12 -1.54 -21.05
N SER A 229 0.72 -1.52 -22.08
CA SER A 229 0.36 -1.50 -23.49
C SER A 229 1.14 -2.58 -24.25
N GLU A 230 0.75 -2.86 -25.50
CA GLU A 230 1.52 -3.75 -26.38
C GLU A 230 2.97 -3.24 -26.54
N ASP A 231 3.12 -1.92 -26.66
CA ASP A 231 4.40 -1.22 -26.84
C ASP A 231 5.28 -1.18 -25.59
N GLY A 232 4.73 -1.47 -24.40
CA GLY A 232 5.52 -1.50 -23.17
C GLY A 232 4.73 -1.32 -21.88
N ILE A 233 5.47 -1.33 -20.79
CA ILE A 233 5.02 -1.08 -19.43
C ILE A 233 5.59 0.26 -18.96
N ASN A 234 4.76 1.09 -18.34
CA ASN A 234 5.14 2.41 -17.81
C ASN A 234 4.69 2.54 -16.36
N LEU A 235 5.44 3.30 -15.57
CA LEU A 235 5.05 3.63 -14.21
C LEU A 235 4.01 4.76 -14.23
N PHE A 236 3.03 4.77 -13.32
CA PHE A 236 2.09 5.90 -13.25
C PHE A 236 2.76 7.23 -12.93
N SER A 237 3.87 7.23 -12.20
CA SER A 237 4.72 8.41 -11.98
C SER A 237 5.28 8.96 -13.31
N GLU A 238 5.72 8.09 -14.21
CA GLU A 238 6.18 8.47 -15.56
C GLU A 238 5.01 9.00 -16.41
N VAL A 239 3.85 8.33 -16.38
CA VAL A 239 2.64 8.77 -17.10
C VAL A 239 2.21 10.17 -16.65
N ILE A 240 2.23 10.44 -15.34
CA ILE A 240 1.95 11.77 -14.77
C ILE A 240 2.97 12.79 -15.28
N GLY A 241 4.26 12.46 -15.17
CA GLY A 241 5.34 13.37 -15.55
C GLY A 241 5.36 13.71 -17.04
N GLU A 242 5.13 12.73 -17.92
CA GLU A 242 5.00 12.92 -19.37
C GLU A 242 3.76 13.74 -19.73
N SER A 243 2.63 13.51 -19.04
CA SER A 243 1.36 14.18 -19.33
C SER A 243 1.37 15.66 -18.92
N LEU A 244 1.94 15.95 -17.75
CA LEU A 244 1.86 17.25 -17.10
C LEU A 244 3.11 18.11 -17.24
N GLY A 245 4.24 17.53 -17.64
CA GLY A 245 5.49 18.28 -17.80
C GLY A 245 6.27 18.47 -16.49
N ILE A 246 6.03 17.63 -15.48
CA ILE A 246 6.63 17.73 -14.14
C ILE A 246 7.39 16.45 -13.77
N TYR A 247 8.22 16.51 -12.72
CA TYR A 247 8.80 15.32 -12.12
C TYR A 247 7.83 14.73 -11.10
N CYS A 248 7.73 13.39 -11.05
CA CYS A 248 6.86 12.70 -10.11
C CYS A 248 7.60 11.54 -9.45
N GLY A 249 7.63 11.52 -8.11
CA GLY A 249 8.03 10.37 -7.32
C GLY A 249 6.88 9.38 -7.08
N ALA A 250 7.10 8.41 -6.20
CA ALA A 250 6.11 7.40 -5.83
C ALA A 250 6.09 7.12 -4.33
N LEU A 251 4.93 6.75 -3.80
CA LEU A 251 4.74 6.31 -2.42
C LEU A 251 4.07 4.94 -2.41
N SER A 252 4.69 3.97 -1.74
CA SER A 252 4.09 2.65 -1.47
C SER A 252 4.60 2.08 -0.15
N GLY A 253 3.86 1.16 0.45
CA GLY A 253 4.19 0.60 1.75
C GLY A 253 3.10 -0.31 2.28
N ALA A 254 3.39 -0.99 3.39
CA ALA A 254 2.44 -1.80 4.14
C ALA A 254 1.44 -0.91 4.91
N ASN A 255 0.57 -0.22 4.17
CA ASN A 255 -0.29 0.83 4.68
C ASN A 255 -1.79 0.54 4.46
N VAL A 256 -2.47 0.10 5.53
CA VAL A 256 -3.93 -0.04 5.54
C VAL A 256 -4.55 1.27 5.99
N ALA A 257 -5.15 1.99 5.06
CA ALA A 257 -5.63 3.36 5.22
C ALA A 257 -6.46 3.62 6.50
N SER A 258 -7.43 2.76 6.83
CA SER A 258 -8.27 2.93 8.03
C SER A 258 -7.50 2.81 9.35
N GLN A 259 -6.50 1.92 9.43
CA GLN A 259 -5.70 1.73 10.65
C GLN A 259 -4.79 2.94 10.92
N ILE A 260 -4.27 3.52 9.84
CA ILE A 260 -3.41 4.70 9.87
C ILE A 260 -4.23 5.93 10.24
N ALA A 261 -5.39 6.09 9.62
CA ALA A 261 -6.28 7.20 9.85
C ALA A 261 -6.78 7.29 11.31
N LEU A 262 -6.96 6.12 11.96
CA LEU A 262 -7.33 6.02 13.37
C LEU A 262 -6.14 6.14 14.34
N GLU A 263 -4.91 6.24 13.84
CA GLU A 263 -3.67 6.30 14.65
C GLU A 263 -3.50 5.11 15.61
N GLN A 264 -4.17 3.99 15.33
CA GLN A 264 -4.21 2.82 16.21
C GLN A 264 -3.04 1.87 16.01
N ALA A 265 -2.29 2.04 14.93
CA ALA A 265 -1.12 1.23 14.61
C ALA A 265 -0.02 2.11 14.04
N VAL A 266 1.22 1.84 14.46
CA VAL A 266 2.40 2.36 13.79
C VAL A 266 2.57 1.56 12.50
N CYS A 267 2.75 2.25 11.39
CA CYS A 267 3.12 1.62 10.14
C CYS A 267 4.27 2.38 9.48
N GLU A 268 4.84 1.74 8.47
CA GLU A 268 5.97 2.26 7.71
C GLU A 268 5.58 2.37 6.24
N THR A 269 6.08 3.39 5.56
CA THR A 269 5.98 3.53 4.12
C THR A 269 7.34 3.84 3.52
N THR A 270 7.46 3.61 2.22
CA THR A 270 8.60 4.06 1.44
C THR A 270 8.15 5.11 0.44
N ILE A 271 8.86 6.23 0.40
CA ILE A 271 8.69 7.25 -0.64
C ILE A 271 9.95 7.27 -1.49
N ALA A 272 9.76 7.06 -2.79
CA ALA A 272 10.80 7.19 -3.76
C ALA A 272 10.74 8.54 -4.47
N TYR A 273 11.86 9.25 -4.46
CA TYR A 273 12.03 10.52 -5.13
C TYR A 273 13.50 10.72 -5.49
N ASP A 274 13.87 10.74 -6.77
CA ASP A 274 15.22 11.14 -7.22
C ASP A 274 15.17 12.58 -7.72
N PRO A 275 15.57 13.57 -6.90
CA PRO A 275 15.36 14.96 -7.26
C PRO A 275 16.03 15.25 -8.61
N PRO A 276 15.36 15.98 -9.52
CA PRO A 276 15.96 16.35 -10.80
C PRO A 276 17.32 17.06 -10.61
N PRO A 277 18.32 16.83 -11.47
CA PRO A 277 19.65 17.44 -11.32
C PRO A 277 19.64 18.97 -11.18
N MET A 278 18.67 19.64 -11.81
CA MET A 278 18.49 21.08 -11.72
C MET A 278 18.04 21.55 -10.32
N ASP A 279 17.37 20.70 -9.56
CA ASP A 279 16.95 20.96 -8.17
C ASP A 279 18.07 20.56 -7.19
N ASN A 280 18.84 19.50 -7.50
CA ASN A 280 19.96 18.98 -6.69
C ASN A 280 21.16 19.94 -6.53
N SER A 281 21.29 20.96 -7.37
CA SER A 281 22.42 21.90 -7.32
C SER A 281 22.46 22.77 -6.05
N ARG A 282 21.45 22.69 -5.18
CA ARG A 282 21.29 23.55 -3.99
C ARG A 282 21.39 22.82 -2.65
N ALA A 283 21.17 21.50 -2.62
CA ALA A 283 21.35 20.64 -1.45
C ALA A 283 21.58 19.19 -1.95
N ALA A 284 22.84 18.77 -2.07
CA ALA A 284 23.14 17.41 -2.51
C ALA A 284 22.87 16.43 -1.37
N THR A 285 21.80 15.65 -1.47
CA THR A 285 21.62 14.48 -0.59
C THR A 285 22.71 13.44 -0.95
N PRO A 286 23.49 12.93 0.03
CA PRO A 286 24.51 11.93 -0.25
C PRO A 286 23.92 10.69 -0.95
N ARG A 287 24.53 10.30 -2.08
CA ARG A 287 24.18 9.07 -2.79
C ARG A 287 24.97 7.90 -2.22
N ASP A 288 24.66 7.50 -1.00
CA ASP A 288 25.25 6.30 -0.41
C ASP A 288 24.44 5.07 -0.83
N ARG A 289 24.70 4.57 -2.05
CA ARG A 289 24.60 3.15 -2.44
C ARG A 289 24.72 3.00 -3.96
N SER A 290 25.86 2.48 -4.42
CA SER A 290 25.96 1.84 -5.73
C SER A 290 25.01 0.63 -5.81
N PRO A 291 24.55 0.21 -6.99
CA PRO A 291 23.80 -1.04 -7.14
C PRO A 291 24.63 -2.19 -6.55
N VAL A 292 24.01 -2.98 -5.67
CA VAL A 292 24.64 -4.18 -5.09
C VAL A 292 24.37 -5.35 -6.04
N ASP A 293 25.41 -6.08 -6.45
CA ASP A 293 25.25 -7.39 -7.09
C ASP A 293 24.66 -8.38 -6.08
N ILE A 294 23.34 -8.59 -6.13
CA ILE A 294 22.67 -9.59 -5.30
C ILE A 294 22.56 -10.90 -6.09
N THR A 295 23.33 -11.90 -5.69
CA THR A 295 23.13 -13.28 -6.16
C THR A 295 22.05 -13.94 -5.30
N VAL A 296 20.82 -14.04 -5.81
CA VAL A 296 19.76 -14.84 -5.17
C VAL A 296 19.95 -16.29 -5.61
N PRO A 297 20.15 -17.26 -4.69
CA PRO A 297 20.25 -18.67 -5.06
C PRO A 297 19.00 -19.10 -5.86
N ASP A 298 19.20 -19.88 -6.91
CA ASP A 298 18.20 -20.36 -7.88
C ASP A 298 17.69 -19.36 -8.94
N PHE A 299 18.15 -18.10 -8.92
CA PHE A 299 17.97 -17.16 -10.04
C PHE A 299 19.33 -16.58 -10.45
N LYS A 300 19.85 -16.98 -11.63
CA LYS A 300 20.95 -16.24 -12.25
C LYS A 300 20.41 -14.90 -12.70
N ILE A 301 20.53 -13.90 -11.84
CA ILE A 301 20.29 -12.51 -12.17
C ILE A 301 21.57 -12.01 -12.83
N THR A 302 21.66 -12.13 -14.14
CA THR A 302 22.62 -11.33 -14.92
C THR A 302 21.99 -9.96 -15.10
N ALA A 303 22.65 -8.91 -14.60
CA ALA A 303 22.35 -7.54 -15.05
C ALA A 303 22.31 -7.56 -16.58
N ALA A 304 21.23 -7.04 -17.17
CA ALA A 304 20.95 -7.19 -18.59
C ALA A 304 22.21 -6.91 -19.43
N ASP A 305 22.59 -7.89 -20.26
CA ASP A 305 23.62 -7.72 -21.27
C ASP A 305 23.29 -6.46 -22.07
N SER A 306 24.29 -5.62 -22.28
CA SER A 306 24.17 -4.28 -22.88
C SER A 306 23.70 -4.30 -24.34
N GLU A 307 23.32 -5.46 -24.88
CA GLU A 307 23.03 -5.69 -26.29
C GLU A 307 21.68 -6.41 -26.55
N GLY A 308 20.82 -6.53 -25.52
CA GLY A 308 19.41 -6.84 -25.73
C GLY A 308 18.60 -5.56 -25.93
N ASN A 309 17.58 -5.58 -26.79
CA ASN A 309 16.69 -4.48 -27.17
C ASN A 309 15.80 -3.94 -26.00
N GLY A 310 16.35 -3.77 -24.80
CA GLY A 310 15.78 -3.17 -23.61
C GLY A 310 16.02 -1.66 -23.58
N ASP A 311 15.45 -0.95 -24.56
CA ASP A 311 15.37 0.50 -24.54
C ASP A 311 14.35 0.92 -23.47
N ARG A 312 14.82 1.21 -22.25
CA ARG A 312 14.16 2.09 -21.27
C ARG A 312 15.02 2.35 -20.04
N GLY A 313 16.14 3.04 -20.29
CA GLY A 313 16.53 4.16 -19.42
C GLY A 313 16.02 5.41 -20.11
N ARG A 314 14.69 5.52 -20.28
CA ARG A 314 14.09 6.54 -21.15
C ARG A 314 14.49 7.90 -20.60
N LYS A 315 15.39 8.60 -21.30
CA LYS A 315 15.59 10.03 -21.07
C LYS A 315 14.22 10.66 -21.28
N THR A 316 13.58 11.08 -20.20
CA THR A 316 12.28 11.73 -20.26
C THR A 316 12.40 12.90 -21.23
N LYS A 317 11.56 12.90 -22.28
CA LYS A 317 11.49 14.03 -23.23
C LYS A 317 10.97 15.30 -22.54
N THR A 318 10.45 15.16 -21.33
CA THR A 318 9.92 16.23 -20.50
C THR A 318 11.02 17.21 -20.11
N LYS A 319 10.94 18.42 -20.65
CA LYS A 319 11.76 19.54 -20.20
C LYS A 319 11.20 20.08 -18.89
N LEU A 320 11.88 19.79 -17.79
CA LEU A 320 11.48 20.23 -16.45
C LEU A 320 11.82 21.71 -16.22
N THR A 321 11.04 22.38 -15.38
CA THR A 321 11.34 23.72 -14.86
C THR A 321 11.95 23.59 -13.46
N PRO A 322 13.10 24.23 -13.16
CA PRO A 322 13.70 24.19 -11.83
C PRO A 322 12.79 24.80 -10.77
N VAL A 323 12.84 24.28 -9.55
CA VAL A 323 12.18 24.93 -8.40
C VAL A 323 12.85 26.30 -8.14
N PRO A 324 12.09 27.41 -8.02
CA PRO A 324 12.66 28.73 -7.76
C PRO A 324 13.41 28.80 -6.43
N ALA A 325 14.46 29.61 -6.34
CA ALA A 325 15.28 29.74 -5.12
C ALA A 325 14.55 30.40 -3.94
N SER A 326 13.41 31.04 -4.23
CA SER A 326 12.52 31.62 -3.23
C SER A 326 11.68 30.58 -2.49
N TYR A 327 11.67 29.31 -2.93
CA TYR A 327 11.03 28.20 -2.23
C TYR A 327 12.06 27.32 -1.51
N PRO A 328 11.66 26.62 -0.43
CA PRO A 328 12.42 25.49 0.09
C PRO A 328 12.77 24.47 -1.02
N PRO A 329 13.89 23.74 -0.89
CA PRO A 329 14.21 22.67 -1.83
C PRO A 329 13.17 21.56 -1.75
N LEU A 330 12.83 20.93 -2.87
CA LEU A 330 12.01 19.72 -2.89
C LEU A 330 12.93 18.51 -3.00
N ASP A 331 13.42 18.06 -1.85
CA ASP A 331 14.35 16.94 -1.65
C ASP A 331 13.80 15.90 -0.67
N HIS A 332 14.64 14.93 -0.25
CA HIS A 332 14.23 13.90 0.69
C HIS A 332 13.81 14.44 2.04
N GLU A 333 14.52 15.44 2.56
CA GLU A 333 14.22 16.02 3.88
C GLU A 333 12.84 16.70 3.86
N THR A 334 12.59 17.52 2.86
CA THR A 334 11.31 18.25 2.74
C THR A 334 10.13 17.31 2.52
N LEU A 335 10.29 16.28 1.68
CA LEU A 335 9.23 15.29 1.48
C LEU A 335 9.05 14.39 2.69
N GLN A 336 10.12 14.02 3.40
CA GLN A 336 10.01 13.26 4.63
C GLN A 336 9.22 14.05 5.67
N VAL A 337 9.54 15.32 5.89
CA VAL A 337 8.78 16.22 6.80
C VAL A 337 7.30 16.29 6.41
N LEU A 338 6.98 16.31 5.11
CA LEU A 338 5.60 16.40 4.64
C LEU A 338 4.76 15.17 5.01
N PHE A 339 5.35 13.97 5.02
CA PHE A 339 4.61 12.72 5.18
C PHE A 339 4.85 11.99 6.51
N ASP A 340 5.99 12.18 7.16
CA ASP A 340 6.37 11.44 8.36
C ASP A 340 5.51 11.84 9.56
N ARG A 341 5.01 10.85 10.31
CA ARG A 341 4.28 11.01 11.57
C ARG A 341 4.74 9.96 12.57
N PRO A 342 4.53 10.15 13.88
CA PRO A 342 4.80 9.13 14.89
C PRO A 342 4.09 7.78 14.64
N TYR A 343 2.95 7.79 13.93
CA TYR A 343 2.17 6.60 13.56
C TYR A 343 2.37 6.17 12.08
N PHE A 344 3.12 6.94 11.29
CA PHE A 344 3.35 6.72 9.86
C PHE A 344 4.79 7.09 9.51
N SER A 345 5.72 6.15 9.73
CA SER A 345 7.14 6.40 9.51
C SER A 345 7.52 6.27 8.04
N VAL A 346 8.29 7.24 7.52
CA VAL A 346 8.67 7.34 6.12
C VAL A 346 10.15 6.99 5.94
N SER A 347 10.41 5.98 5.11
CA SER A 347 11.74 5.72 4.53
C SER A 347 11.86 6.37 3.15
N MET A 348 12.84 7.25 2.96
CA MET A 348 13.12 7.89 1.68
C MET A 348 14.12 7.07 0.85
N VAL A 349 13.81 6.85 -0.43
CA VAL A 349 14.70 6.19 -1.40
C VAL A 349 14.74 6.95 -2.72
N TYR A 350 15.73 6.67 -3.57
CA TYR A 350 15.80 7.25 -4.92
C TYR A 350 15.11 6.37 -5.98
N ASP A 351 14.86 5.09 -5.67
CA ASP A 351 14.36 4.10 -6.62
C ASP A 351 12.84 4.17 -6.81
N VAL A 352 12.40 5.06 -7.71
CA VAL A 352 10.99 5.22 -8.09
C VAL A 352 10.45 3.94 -8.75
N ALA A 353 11.27 3.26 -9.57
CA ALA A 353 10.86 2.05 -10.25
C ALA A 353 10.58 0.91 -9.26
N GLY A 354 11.50 0.65 -8.33
CA GLY A 354 11.34 -0.37 -7.31
C GLY A 354 10.12 -0.15 -6.42
N VAL A 355 9.88 1.08 -5.96
CA VAL A 355 8.68 1.39 -5.14
C VAL A 355 7.39 1.20 -5.94
N SER A 356 7.33 1.68 -7.19
CA SER A 356 6.13 1.55 -8.04
C SER A 356 5.85 0.08 -8.42
N ILE A 357 6.86 -0.65 -8.86
CA ILE A 357 6.72 -2.06 -9.28
C ILE A 357 6.34 -2.96 -8.10
N SER A 358 6.90 -2.71 -6.92
CA SER A 358 6.53 -3.45 -5.71
C SER A 358 5.04 -3.31 -5.39
N GLY A 359 4.53 -2.07 -5.41
CA GLY A 359 3.12 -1.78 -5.15
C GLY A 359 2.17 -2.40 -6.18
N ALA A 360 2.60 -2.52 -7.43
CA ALA A 360 1.82 -3.13 -8.51
C ALA A 360 1.76 -4.67 -8.38
N LEU A 361 2.93 -5.32 -8.39
CA LEU A 361 3.02 -6.78 -8.56
C LEU A 361 2.62 -7.56 -7.31
N LYS A 362 2.72 -6.98 -6.11
CA LYS A 362 2.35 -7.66 -4.85
C LYS A 362 0.92 -8.22 -4.86
N ASN A 363 0.01 -7.60 -5.61
CA ASN A 363 -1.40 -7.97 -5.62
C ASN A 363 -1.61 -9.31 -6.34
N ILE A 364 -0.75 -9.66 -7.31
CA ILE A 364 -0.72 -10.98 -7.96
C ILE A 364 -0.30 -12.03 -6.93
N VAL A 365 0.75 -11.74 -6.15
CA VAL A 365 1.24 -12.63 -5.07
C VAL A 365 0.19 -12.81 -3.98
N ALA A 366 -0.55 -11.75 -3.63
CA ALA A 366 -1.64 -11.81 -2.65
C ALA A 366 -2.81 -12.70 -3.12
N LEU A 367 -3.15 -12.71 -4.41
CA LEU A 367 -4.12 -13.65 -4.96
C LEU A 367 -3.62 -15.10 -4.83
N ALA A 368 -2.36 -15.36 -5.18
CA ALA A 368 -1.76 -16.68 -5.02
C ALA A 368 -1.81 -17.18 -3.56
N ALA A 369 -1.44 -16.31 -2.61
CA ALA A 369 -1.52 -16.62 -1.19
C ALA A 369 -2.97 -16.89 -0.74
N GLY A 370 -3.95 -16.15 -1.27
CA GLY A 370 -5.36 -16.35 -0.98
C GLY A 370 -5.89 -17.69 -1.50
N PHE A 371 -5.45 -18.11 -2.69
CA PHE A 371 -5.78 -19.43 -3.22
C PHE A 371 -5.24 -20.58 -2.34
N VAL A 372 -4.00 -20.43 -1.85
CA VAL A 372 -3.38 -21.37 -0.90
C VAL A 372 -4.15 -21.43 0.42
N ASP A 373 -4.57 -20.28 0.95
CA ASP A 373 -5.37 -20.18 2.17
C ASP A 373 -6.74 -20.87 2.00
N GLY A 374 -7.45 -20.57 0.91
CA GLY A 374 -8.76 -21.19 0.63
C GLY A 374 -8.70 -22.71 0.44
N LYS A 375 -7.55 -23.27 0.04
CA LYS A 375 -7.32 -24.74 0.00
C LYS A 375 -6.93 -25.33 1.36
N GLY A 376 -6.56 -24.51 2.33
CA GLY A 376 -6.12 -24.97 3.65
C GLY A 376 -4.76 -25.66 3.66
N TRP A 377 -3.84 -25.34 2.73
CA TRP A 377 -2.52 -25.99 2.64
C TRP A 377 -1.50 -25.52 3.69
N GLY A 378 -1.86 -24.51 4.49
CA GLY A 378 -1.09 -24.06 5.64
C GLY A 378 0.07 -23.12 5.31
N SER A 379 0.69 -22.60 6.37
CA SER A 379 1.65 -21.49 6.33
C SER A 379 2.95 -21.80 5.58
N ASN A 380 3.39 -23.06 5.55
CA ASN A 380 4.61 -23.45 4.84
C ASN A 380 4.46 -23.27 3.31
N VAL A 381 3.32 -23.67 2.75
CA VAL A 381 3.04 -23.48 1.32
C VAL A 381 2.84 -22.01 1.01
N GLN A 382 2.12 -21.29 1.87
CA GLN A 382 1.91 -19.84 1.73
C GLN A 382 3.24 -19.07 1.73
N ALA A 383 4.13 -19.35 2.69
CA ALA A 383 5.46 -18.72 2.76
C ALA A 383 6.29 -19.01 1.50
N ALA A 384 6.20 -20.22 0.97
CA ALA A 384 6.93 -20.59 -0.22
C ALA A 384 6.37 -19.93 -1.50
N VAL A 385 5.05 -19.76 -1.60
CA VAL A 385 4.41 -18.95 -2.66
C VAL A 385 4.82 -17.48 -2.56
N ILE A 386 4.82 -16.90 -1.34
CA ILE A 386 5.28 -15.53 -1.12
C ILE A 386 6.73 -15.35 -1.58
N ARG A 387 7.62 -16.30 -1.22
CA ARG A 387 9.03 -16.28 -1.63
C ARG A 387 9.19 -16.33 -3.16
N VAL A 388 8.48 -17.24 -3.84
CA VAL A 388 8.50 -17.33 -5.31
C VAL A 388 7.96 -16.05 -5.94
N GLY A 389 6.88 -15.49 -5.39
CA GLY A 389 6.32 -14.22 -5.83
C GLY A 389 7.29 -13.06 -5.70
N LEU A 390 7.98 -12.93 -4.57
CA LEU A 390 9.04 -11.92 -4.39
C LEU A 390 10.18 -12.08 -5.40
N ALA A 391 10.56 -13.32 -5.70
CA ALA A 391 11.60 -13.59 -6.70
C ALA A 391 11.15 -13.21 -8.12
N GLU A 392 9.90 -13.49 -8.49
CA GLU A 392 9.33 -13.05 -9.77
C GLU A 392 9.17 -11.53 -9.84
N MET A 393 8.78 -10.88 -8.75
CA MET A 393 8.75 -9.40 -8.66
C MET A 393 10.13 -8.81 -8.91
N LEU A 394 11.18 -9.34 -8.25
CA LEU A 394 12.55 -8.89 -8.43
C LEU A 394 13.05 -9.14 -9.86
N LYS A 395 12.82 -10.35 -10.40
CA LYS A 395 13.17 -10.70 -11.78
C LYS A 395 12.49 -9.75 -12.77
N PHE A 396 11.20 -9.49 -12.59
CA PHE A 396 10.42 -8.57 -13.43
C PHE A 396 11.00 -7.15 -13.38
N GLY A 397 11.26 -6.65 -12.18
CA GLY A 397 11.86 -5.34 -11.98
C GLY A 397 13.23 -5.20 -12.67
N LEU A 398 14.10 -6.19 -12.51
CA LEU A 398 15.44 -6.14 -13.12
C LEU A 398 15.42 -6.32 -14.63
N GLU A 399 14.55 -7.18 -15.15
CA GLU A 399 14.45 -7.41 -16.59
C GLU A 399 13.89 -6.20 -17.33
N PHE A 400 12.86 -5.54 -16.77
CA PHE A 400 12.14 -4.47 -17.47
C PHE A 400 12.50 -3.05 -17.00
N PHE A 401 13.15 -2.90 -15.84
CA PHE A 401 13.53 -1.60 -15.25
C PHE A 401 14.97 -1.58 -14.71
N GLY A 402 15.84 -2.52 -15.11
CA GLY A 402 17.16 -2.72 -14.49
C GLY A 402 18.13 -1.53 -14.49
N LYS A 403 17.90 -0.49 -15.30
CA LYS A 403 18.71 0.74 -15.29
C LYS A 403 18.37 1.68 -14.13
N SER A 404 17.13 1.65 -13.64
CA SER A 404 16.61 2.54 -12.59
C SER A 404 16.30 1.80 -11.28
N LEU A 405 16.12 0.48 -11.34
CA LEU A 405 15.70 -0.32 -10.20
C LEU A 405 16.87 -0.74 -9.31
N ASN A 406 16.67 -0.63 -8.00
CA ASN A 406 17.54 -1.15 -6.95
C ASN A 406 16.89 -2.40 -6.32
N PRO A 407 17.51 -3.59 -6.42
CA PRO A 407 17.02 -4.81 -5.78
C PRO A 407 16.65 -4.66 -4.30
N LEU A 408 17.40 -3.85 -3.55
CA LEU A 408 17.20 -3.65 -2.11
C LEU A 408 15.86 -2.98 -1.79
N THR A 409 15.30 -2.21 -2.73
CA THR A 409 13.99 -1.59 -2.56
C THR A 409 12.87 -2.63 -2.50
N ILE A 410 12.93 -3.67 -3.33
CA ILE A 410 12.00 -4.82 -3.23
C ILE A 410 12.35 -5.68 -1.99
N LEU A 411 13.66 -5.84 -1.78
CA LEU A 411 14.34 -6.56 -0.70
C LEU A 411 13.86 -6.25 0.72
N LEU A 412 14.01 -4.98 1.08
CA LEU A 412 14.16 -4.51 2.45
C LEU A 412 13.20 -3.39 2.81
N GLU A 413 12.76 -2.60 1.83
CA GLU A 413 11.90 -1.45 2.09
C GLU A 413 10.43 -1.86 2.30
N SER A 414 9.67 -1.03 3.01
CA SER A 414 8.25 -1.27 3.28
C SER A 414 7.43 -1.45 2.00
N ALA A 415 7.74 -0.70 0.94
CA ALA A 415 7.09 -0.83 -0.37
C ALA A 415 7.17 -2.24 -0.97
N GLY A 416 8.23 -2.98 -0.67
CA GLY A 416 8.51 -4.33 -1.17
C GLY A 416 7.99 -5.41 -0.24
N VAL A 417 8.92 -6.05 0.49
CA VAL A 417 8.66 -7.24 1.30
C VAL A 417 7.54 -7.04 2.34
N ALA A 418 7.47 -5.90 3.03
CA ALA A 418 6.48 -5.67 4.07
C ALA A 418 5.06 -5.55 3.47
N ASP A 419 4.90 -4.83 2.36
CA ASP A 419 3.61 -4.68 1.69
C ASP A 419 3.14 -6.01 1.09
N VAL A 420 4.06 -6.82 0.57
CA VAL A 420 3.75 -8.19 0.11
C VAL A 420 3.25 -9.05 1.27
N ILE A 421 3.97 -9.11 2.39
CA ILE A 421 3.60 -9.93 3.56
C ILE A 421 2.22 -9.52 4.08
N THR A 422 1.99 -8.23 4.26
CA THR A 422 0.71 -7.72 4.80
C THR A 422 -0.43 -8.04 3.84
N SER A 423 -0.22 -7.83 2.53
CA SER A 423 -1.23 -8.10 1.51
C SER A 423 -1.58 -9.58 1.42
N CYS A 424 -0.61 -10.47 1.61
CA CYS A 424 -0.79 -11.92 1.57
C CYS A 424 -1.42 -12.51 2.85
N ASN A 425 -1.66 -11.70 3.88
CA ASN A 425 -2.28 -12.13 5.13
C ASN A 425 -3.64 -11.49 5.39
N SER A 426 -3.88 -10.27 4.89
CA SER A 426 -5.10 -9.53 5.25
C SER A 426 -5.69 -8.68 4.11
N GLY A 427 -5.04 -8.63 2.94
CA GLY A 427 -5.47 -7.79 1.82
C GLY A 427 -6.77 -8.25 1.16
N ARG A 428 -7.45 -7.33 0.46
CA ARG A 428 -8.68 -7.64 -0.31
C ARG A 428 -8.45 -8.74 -1.35
N ASN A 429 -7.35 -8.66 -2.10
CA ASN A 429 -6.95 -9.70 -3.06
C ASN A 429 -6.85 -11.09 -2.41
N PHE A 430 -6.15 -11.19 -1.29
CA PHE A 430 -6.02 -12.42 -0.51
C PHE A 430 -7.39 -12.95 -0.05
N ARG A 431 -8.20 -12.11 0.59
CA ARG A 431 -9.53 -12.52 1.11
C ARG A 431 -10.47 -12.99 0.01
N CYS A 432 -10.55 -12.26 -1.10
CA CYS A 432 -11.44 -12.62 -2.20
C CYS A 432 -11.00 -13.92 -2.89
N ALA A 433 -9.69 -14.12 -3.09
CA ALA A 433 -9.15 -15.37 -3.62
C ALA A 433 -9.43 -16.57 -2.70
N SER A 434 -9.25 -16.41 -1.39
CA SER A 434 -9.59 -17.45 -0.41
C SER A 434 -11.09 -17.78 -0.40
N MET A 435 -11.95 -16.76 -0.41
CA MET A 435 -13.41 -16.94 -0.49
C MET A 435 -13.86 -17.63 -1.77
N ALA A 436 -13.25 -17.30 -2.92
CA ALA A 436 -13.56 -17.91 -4.20
C ALA A 436 -13.33 -19.43 -4.17
N VAL A 437 -12.18 -19.86 -3.63
CA VAL A 437 -11.85 -21.29 -3.46
C VAL A 437 -12.83 -21.96 -2.48
N ASN A 438 -13.04 -21.37 -1.31
CA ASN A 438 -13.92 -21.94 -0.28
C ASN A 438 -15.35 -22.13 -0.75
N ARG A 439 -15.84 -21.25 -1.64
CA ARG A 439 -17.21 -21.29 -2.19
C ARG A 439 -17.30 -22.02 -3.52
N GLY A 440 -16.18 -22.41 -4.12
CA GLY A 440 -16.15 -23.05 -5.44
C GLY A 440 -16.63 -22.15 -6.58
N VAL A 441 -16.39 -20.85 -6.49
CA VAL A 441 -16.80 -19.84 -7.49
C VAL A 441 -15.59 -19.06 -8.00
N SER A 442 -15.78 -18.28 -9.06
CA SER A 442 -14.71 -17.42 -9.59
C SER A 442 -14.41 -16.21 -8.68
N VAL A 443 -13.20 -15.67 -8.76
CA VAL A 443 -12.85 -14.41 -8.07
C VAL A 443 -13.68 -13.24 -8.58
N ALA A 444 -14.06 -13.25 -9.87
CA ALA A 444 -14.93 -12.24 -10.47
C ALA A 444 -16.33 -12.23 -9.84
N GLU A 445 -16.90 -13.40 -9.53
CA GLU A 445 -18.18 -13.48 -8.82
C GLU A 445 -18.08 -12.98 -7.37
N ILE A 446 -16.96 -13.22 -6.69
CA ILE A 446 -16.72 -12.67 -5.35
C ILE A 446 -16.60 -11.14 -5.42
N GLU A 447 -15.88 -10.61 -6.41
CA GLU A 447 -15.77 -9.16 -6.64
C GLU A 447 -17.16 -8.52 -6.78
N GLU A 448 -18.02 -9.09 -7.63
CA GLU A 448 -19.36 -8.55 -7.89
C GLU A 448 -20.26 -8.59 -6.66
N LYS A 449 -20.21 -9.68 -5.89
CA LYS A 449 -21.13 -9.91 -4.76
C LYS A 449 -20.68 -9.29 -3.44
N GLU A 450 -19.37 -9.18 -3.19
CA GLU A 450 -18.84 -8.85 -1.86
C GLU A 450 -18.18 -7.46 -1.79
N LEU A 451 -17.81 -6.85 -2.91
CA LEU A 451 -17.06 -5.59 -2.91
C LEU A 451 -17.91 -4.34 -3.17
N ASN A 452 -19.24 -4.46 -3.24
CA ASN A 452 -20.16 -3.32 -3.35
C ASN A 452 -19.78 -2.31 -4.44
N GLY A 453 -19.35 -2.81 -5.60
CA GLY A 453 -18.91 -1.99 -6.74
C GLY A 453 -17.43 -1.60 -6.76
N GLN A 454 -16.64 -1.94 -5.73
CA GLN A 454 -15.18 -1.75 -5.77
C GLN A 454 -14.50 -2.86 -6.58
N LYS A 455 -13.49 -2.49 -7.38
CA LYS A 455 -12.70 -3.43 -8.20
C LYS A 455 -11.46 -3.95 -7.48
N LEU A 456 -11.12 -5.22 -7.68
CA LEU A 456 -9.86 -5.81 -7.27
C LEU A 456 -8.77 -5.45 -8.27
N GLN A 457 -7.78 -4.68 -7.84
CA GLN A 457 -6.65 -4.33 -8.70
C GLN A 457 -5.76 -5.54 -9.05
N GLY A 458 -5.73 -6.58 -8.23
CA GLY A 458 -4.87 -7.74 -8.48
C GLY A 458 -5.26 -8.54 -9.71
N THR A 459 -6.54 -8.63 -10.02
CA THR A 459 -7.05 -9.38 -11.18
C THR A 459 -6.70 -8.67 -12.48
N SER A 460 -6.87 -7.34 -12.55
CA SER A 460 -6.46 -6.55 -13.71
C SER A 460 -4.95 -6.56 -13.89
N THR A 461 -4.18 -6.37 -12.82
CA THR A 461 -2.71 -6.38 -12.87
C THR A 461 -2.18 -7.74 -13.35
N ALA A 462 -2.74 -8.86 -12.87
CA ALA A 462 -2.35 -10.19 -13.32
C ALA A 462 -2.54 -10.36 -14.83
N LYS A 463 -3.68 -9.91 -15.36
CA LYS A 463 -4.00 -9.97 -16.79
C LYS A 463 -3.07 -9.09 -17.62
N GLU A 464 -2.87 -7.84 -17.21
CA GLU A 464 -2.02 -6.87 -17.89
C GLU A 464 -0.56 -7.35 -17.95
N VAL A 465 0.00 -7.76 -16.80
CA VAL A 465 1.36 -8.29 -16.72
C VAL A 465 1.50 -9.56 -17.56
N ASN A 466 0.55 -10.49 -17.50
CA ASN A 466 0.63 -11.71 -18.28
C ASN A 466 0.52 -11.45 -19.79
N ASN A 467 -0.36 -10.54 -20.24
CA ASN A 467 -0.41 -10.10 -21.64
C ASN A 467 0.93 -9.49 -22.10
N PHE A 468 1.54 -8.66 -21.25
CA PHE A 468 2.85 -8.06 -21.53
C PHE A 468 3.97 -9.09 -21.67
N LEU A 469 3.97 -10.11 -20.79
CA LEU A 469 4.92 -11.23 -20.83
C LEU A 469 4.68 -12.12 -22.06
N LYS A 470 3.42 -12.41 -22.39
CA LYS A 470 3.01 -13.19 -23.56
C LYS A 470 3.48 -12.56 -24.87
N ALA A 471 3.31 -11.25 -25.02
CA ALA A 471 3.80 -10.50 -26.18
C ALA A 471 5.32 -10.61 -26.38
N ARG A 472 6.07 -10.96 -25.31
CA ARG A 472 7.53 -11.11 -25.31
C ARG A 472 7.98 -12.57 -25.21
N SER A 473 7.05 -13.53 -25.27
CA SER A 473 7.34 -14.96 -25.08
C SER A 473 8.06 -15.27 -23.75
N ARG A 474 7.71 -14.53 -22.69
CA ARG A 474 8.30 -14.62 -21.34
C ARG A 474 7.40 -15.31 -20.32
N GLU A 475 6.23 -15.82 -20.67
CA GLU A 475 5.31 -16.46 -19.70
C GLU A 475 5.98 -17.61 -18.93
N GLY A 476 6.78 -18.44 -19.61
CA GLY A 476 7.53 -19.54 -18.98
C GLY A 476 8.61 -19.09 -17.98
N ASP A 477 9.02 -17.82 -18.04
CA ASP A 477 9.99 -17.22 -17.13
C ASP A 477 9.36 -16.74 -15.80
N TYR A 478 8.02 -16.61 -15.76
CA TYR A 478 7.23 -16.12 -14.63
C TYR A 478 6.06 -17.08 -14.34
N PRO A 479 6.37 -18.31 -13.90
CA PRO A 479 5.37 -19.35 -13.72
C PRO A 479 4.27 -18.99 -12.71
N LEU A 480 4.59 -18.35 -11.59
CA LEU A 480 3.59 -17.98 -10.58
C LEU A 480 2.64 -16.92 -11.13
N PHE A 481 3.15 -15.83 -11.72
CA PHE A 481 2.30 -14.79 -12.30
C PHE A 481 1.42 -15.35 -13.41
N THR A 482 1.96 -16.21 -14.27
CA THR A 482 1.22 -16.85 -15.36
C THR A 482 0.14 -17.78 -14.83
N THR A 483 0.45 -18.66 -13.87
CA THR A 483 -0.55 -19.56 -13.28
C THR A 483 -1.65 -18.81 -12.52
N VAL A 484 -1.33 -17.72 -11.83
CA VAL A 484 -2.37 -16.88 -11.20
C VAL A 484 -3.32 -16.33 -12.25
N ASN A 485 -2.81 -15.80 -13.37
CA ASN A 485 -3.66 -15.34 -14.46
C ASN A 485 -4.49 -16.48 -15.07
N ASP A 486 -3.88 -17.64 -15.31
CA ASP A 486 -4.58 -18.81 -15.86
C ASP A 486 -5.69 -19.33 -14.94
N ILE A 487 -5.52 -19.28 -13.62
CA ILE A 487 -6.58 -19.61 -12.65
C ILE A 487 -7.72 -18.61 -12.75
N LEU A 488 -7.41 -17.31 -12.82
CA LEU A 488 -8.42 -16.25 -12.95
C LEU A 488 -9.22 -16.38 -14.26
N GLU A 489 -8.57 -16.80 -15.35
CA GLU A 489 -9.19 -16.97 -16.66
C GLU A 489 -9.76 -18.39 -16.88
N GLY A 490 -9.73 -19.26 -15.85
CA GLY A 490 -10.29 -20.62 -15.90
C GLY A 490 -9.53 -21.62 -16.77
N ARG A 491 -8.27 -21.34 -17.09
CA ARG A 491 -7.37 -22.21 -17.87
C ARG A 491 -6.51 -23.15 -17.01
N ALA A 492 -6.35 -22.85 -15.73
CA ALA A 492 -5.61 -23.67 -14.77
C ALA A 492 -6.42 -23.89 -13.49
N ASN A 493 -6.02 -24.88 -12.68
CA ASN A 493 -6.61 -25.14 -11.38
C ASN A 493 -5.71 -24.57 -10.27
N VAL A 494 -6.30 -24.15 -9.16
CA VAL A 494 -5.56 -23.79 -7.94
C VAL A 494 -4.59 -24.89 -7.53
N ASP A 495 -4.96 -26.17 -7.72
CA ASP A 495 -4.15 -27.35 -7.42
C ASP A 495 -2.80 -27.41 -8.17
N ASP A 496 -2.60 -26.57 -9.19
CA ASP A 496 -1.34 -26.46 -9.94
C ASP A 496 -0.27 -25.61 -9.21
N LEU A 497 -0.67 -24.75 -8.25
CA LEU A 497 0.25 -23.84 -7.55
C LEU A 497 1.38 -24.53 -6.76
N PRO A 498 1.15 -25.61 -5.99
CA PRO A 498 2.22 -26.25 -5.21
C PRO A 498 3.33 -26.83 -6.07
N ALA A 499 3.02 -27.27 -7.28
CA ALA A 499 4.02 -27.83 -8.20
C ALA A 499 5.06 -26.77 -8.60
N LEU A 500 4.68 -25.50 -8.67
CA LEU A 500 5.58 -24.37 -8.97
C LEU A 500 6.58 -24.13 -7.84
N VAL A 501 6.15 -24.39 -6.60
CA VAL A 501 6.97 -24.24 -5.40
C VAL A 501 7.93 -25.43 -5.22
N ILE A 502 7.48 -26.64 -5.55
CA ILE A 502 8.24 -27.89 -5.39
C ILE A 502 9.27 -28.08 -6.53
N ARG A 503 8.99 -27.57 -7.75
CA ARG A 503 9.85 -27.70 -8.94
C ARG A 503 10.94 -26.63 -9.10
N GLN A 504 11.54 -26.11 -8.02
CA GLN A 504 12.90 -25.53 -8.14
C GLN A 504 14.02 -26.56 -7.96
N LYS A 505 13.69 -27.84 -7.74
CA LYS A 505 14.64 -28.96 -7.91
C LYS A 505 14.56 -29.51 -9.35
N HIS A 506 15.69 -29.45 -10.08
CA HIS A 506 16.04 -30.12 -11.36
C HIS A 506 16.33 -29.23 -12.60
N MET A 507 16.96 -28.07 -12.44
CA MET A 507 17.77 -27.42 -13.50
C MET A 507 19.28 -27.51 -13.25
N ILE A 508 19.70 -28.50 -12.45
CA ILE A 508 21.10 -28.93 -12.32
C ILE A 508 21.14 -30.40 -12.76
N LYS A 509 21.95 -30.71 -13.77
CA LYS A 509 22.09 -31.99 -14.52
C LYS A 509 21.19 -32.17 -15.74
N LYS A 510 21.52 -31.45 -16.81
CA LYS A 510 21.61 -32.01 -18.17
C LYS A 510 22.75 -31.37 -18.99
N GLU A 511 23.87 -31.10 -18.34
CA GLU A 511 25.15 -30.95 -19.03
C GLU A 511 26.11 -31.99 -18.44
N GLY A 512 26.60 -32.88 -19.29
CA GLY A 512 27.52 -33.95 -18.89
C GLY A 512 26.93 -35.35 -19.01
N LYS A 513 26.71 -35.78 -20.24
CA LYS A 513 27.12 -37.10 -20.75
C LYS A 513 27.22 -36.99 -22.28
N LYS A 514 28.42 -36.62 -22.72
CA LYS A 514 28.96 -37.13 -23.99
C LYS A 514 29.26 -38.61 -23.79
#